data_AF-M5GDC2-F1
#
_entry.id   AF-M5GDC2-F1
#
_cell.length_a   1.000
_cell.length_b   1.000
_cell.length_c   1.000
_cell.angle_alpha   90.00
_cell.angle_beta   90.00
_cell.angle_gamma   90.00
#
_symmetry.space_group_name_H-M   'P 1'
#
loop_
_entity.id
_entity.type
_entity.pdbx_description
1 polymer ?
#
loop_
_entity_poly.entity_id
_entity_poly.type
_entity_poly.pdbx_seq_one_letter_code
_entity_poly.pdbx_strand_id
1 'polypeptide(L)'
;MSTFLTGNPHLKGYTLSRLIDFTCSVAFILFGYEQGVMGGVITGPQFTQRFPSIDTTSGHGNAQLHRFTVGIYNIGCWAGSLLTMVIGEPLGRKRTIIVGAIILAAGTIIQCSSYSLAQLLVGRMITGTGNGIITSSIPVWHAELSKAKSRGKLITTELSTNVSVAYWVDCGMSFVNNEAAWRFPIALQVFFAVSTIVFIILKAAP
;
A
#
# COMPACT_ATOMS: atom_id res chain seq x y z
N MET A 1 5.58 -27.65 14.16
CA MET A 1 4.51 -26.74 13.65
C MET A 1 3.55 -26.29 14.77
N SER A 2 4.01 -26.22 16.04
CA SER A 2 3.19 -25.84 17.20
C SER A 2 3.81 -24.73 18.07
N THR A 3 5.03 -24.29 17.78
CA THR A 3 5.77 -23.33 18.63
C THR A 3 5.60 -21.85 18.23
N PHE A 4 4.79 -21.55 17.21
CA PHE A 4 4.60 -20.18 16.69
C PHE A 4 3.29 -19.49 17.16
N LEU A 5 2.54 -20.12 18.07
CA LEU A 5 1.27 -19.61 18.61
C LEU A 5 1.39 -18.94 19.98
N THR A 6 2.56 -18.92 20.61
CA THR A 6 2.78 -18.18 21.86
C THR A 6 3.24 -16.77 21.54
N GLY A 7 2.27 -15.89 21.35
CA GLY A 7 2.45 -14.48 21.70
C GLY A 7 2.31 -14.33 23.22
N ASN A 8 3.20 -13.54 23.81
CA ASN A 8 3.23 -13.03 25.19
C ASN A 8 2.33 -13.73 26.23
N PRO A 9 2.90 -14.41 27.24
CA PRO A 9 2.12 -15.10 28.28
C PRO A 9 1.25 -14.17 29.15
N HIS A 10 1.40 -12.84 29.02
CA HIS A 10 0.68 -11.83 29.80
C HIS A 10 -0.60 -11.26 29.14
N LEU A 11 -0.91 -11.55 27.87
CA LEU A 11 -2.09 -10.98 27.18
C LEU A 11 -3.05 -12.07 26.69
N LYS A 12 -3.98 -12.52 27.55
CA LYS A 12 -5.07 -13.45 27.19
C LYS A 12 -6.39 -12.72 26.93
N GLY A 13 -7.13 -13.18 25.92
CA GLY A 13 -8.56 -12.85 25.73
C GLY A 13 -8.87 -11.73 24.73
N TYR A 14 -9.87 -10.92 25.05
CA TYR A 14 -10.47 -9.89 24.19
C TYR A 14 -9.50 -8.77 23.76
N THR A 15 -8.56 -8.40 24.62
CA THR A 15 -7.54 -7.37 24.35
C THR A 15 -6.56 -7.80 23.26
N LEU A 16 -6.20 -9.08 23.22
CA LEU A 16 -5.37 -9.64 22.16
C LEU A 16 -6.13 -9.63 20.83
N SER A 17 -7.40 -10.04 20.81
CA SER A 17 -8.23 -9.99 19.60
C SER A 17 -8.36 -8.57 19.04
N ARG A 18 -8.52 -7.56 19.91
CA ARG A 18 -8.59 -6.14 19.51
C ARG A 18 -7.30 -5.57 18.94
N LEU A 19 -6.15 -5.93 19.51
CA LEU A 19 -4.85 -5.51 18.98
C LEU A 19 -4.60 -6.12 17.59
N ILE A 20 -5.08 -7.34 17.39
CA ILE A 20 -5.01 -8.04 16.11
C ILE A 20 -5.91 -7.37 15.08
N ASP A 21 -7.16 -7.09 15.45
CA ASP A 21 -8.10 -6.37 14.59
C ASP A 21 -7.52 -5.01 14.20
N PHE A 22 -7.02 -4.23 15.17
CA PHE A 22 -6.38 -2.94 14.92
C PHE A 22 -5.17 -3.01 13.99
N THR A 23 -4.31 -4.02 14.15
CA THR A 23 -3.16 -4.22 13.27
C THR A 23 -3.59 -4.56 11.85
N CYS A 24 -4.64 -5.38 11.71
CA CYS A 24 -5.23 -5.67 10.40
C CYS A 24 -5.86 -4.42 9.78
N SER A 25 -6.56 -3.58 10.57
CA SER A 25 -7.11 -2.31 10.09
C SER A 25 -6.03 -1.38 9.55
N VAL A 26 -4.89 -1.25 10.25
CA VAL A 26 -3.74 -0.44 9.79
C VAL A 26 -3.16 -0.98 8.48
N ALA A 27 -3.06 -2.30 8.33
CA ALA A 27 -2.60 -2.91 7.09
C ALA A 27 -3.62 -2.70 5.93
N PHE A 28 -4.92 -2.68 6.22
CA PHE A 28 -5.96 -2.30 5.26
C PHE A 28 -5.94 -0.79 4.93
N ILE A 29 -5.53 0.06 5.87
CA ILE A 29 -5.34 1.51 5.62
C ILE A 29 -4.24 1.71 4.58
N LEU A 30 -3.10 1.02 4.73
CA LEU A 30 -2.02 1.05 3.74
C LEU A 30 -2.54 0.68 2.34
N PHE A 31 -3.31 -0.41 2.23
CA PHE A 31 -3.88 -0.83 0.96
C PHE A 31 -4.84 0.21 0.36
N GLY A 32 -5.74 0.77 1.16
CA GLY A 32 -6.66 1.82 0.69
C GLY A 32 -5.94 3.10 0.27
N TYR A 33 -4.85 3.43 0.96
CA TYR A 33 -4.04 4.60 0.68
C TYR A 33 -3.33 4.51 -0.67
N GLU A 34 -2.72 3.35 -0.98
CA GLU A 34 -2.09 3.08 -2.27
C GLU A 34 -3.05 3.28 -3.45
N GLN A 35 -4.31 2.88 -3.28
CA GLN A 35 -5.31 2.98 -4.35
C GLN A 35 -5.82 4.41 -4.55
N GLY A 36 -5.88 5.21 -3.49
CA GLY A 36 -6.42 6.57 -3.54
C GLY A 36 -5.41 7.62 -4.00
N VAL A 37 -4.17 7.54 -3.53
CA VAL A 37 -3.16 8.61 -3.71
C VAL A 37 -2.80 8.91 -5.16
N MET A 38 -2.86 7.91 -6.03
CA MET A 38 -2.55 8.14 -7.45
C MET A 38 -3.69 8.84 -8.20
N GLY A 39 -4.91 8.81 -7.66
CA GLY A 39 -6.08 9.46 -8.24
C GLY A 39 -5.99 10.99 -8.16
N GLY A 40 -5.51 11.55 -7.05
CA GLY A 40 -5.33 12.99 -6.89
C GLY A 40 -3.99 13.50 -7.44
N VAL A 41 -2.92 12.73 -7.24
CA VAL A 41 -1.57 13.19 -7.62
C VAL A 41 -1.37 13.27 -9.14
N ILE A 42 -1.97 12.38 -9.93
CA ILE A 42 -1.71 12.30 -11.38
C ILE A 42 -2.31 13.48 -12.19
N THR A 43 -3.31 14.16 -11.63
CA THR A 43 -3.96 15.33 -12.24
C THR A 43 -3.43 16.65 -11.69
N GLY A 44 -2.54 16.60 -10.70
CA GLY A 44 -1.97 17.78 -10.04
C GLY A 44 -1.08 18.61 -10.99
N PRO A 45 -1.20 19.95 -10.99
CA PRO A 45 -0.45 20.81 -11.91
C PRO A 45 1.07 20.73 -11.72
N GLN A 46 1.54 20.46 -10.50
CA GLN A 46 2.96 20.29 -10.20
C GLN A 46 3.50 18.96 -10.74
N PHE A 47 2.65 17.92 -10.81
CA PHE A 47 3.02 16.61 -11.35
C PHE A 47 3.10 16.66 -12.89
N THR A 48 2.14 17.32 -13.54
CA THR A 48 2.16 17.51 -15.00
C THR A 48 3.28 18.46 -15.45
N GLN A 49 3.61 19.49 -14.66
CA GLN A 49 4.79 20.33 -14.92
C GLN A 49 6.12 19.55 -14.82
N ARG A 50 6.22 18.61 -13.87
CA ARG A 50 7.45 17.82 -13.70
C ARG A 50 7.60 16.74 -14.78
N PHE A 51 6.49 16.22 -15.28
CA PHE A 51 6.43 15.21 -16.33
C PHE A 51 5.54 15.69 -17.49
N PRO A 52 6.01 16.65 -18.31
CA PRO A 52 5.19 17.23 -19.38
C PRO A 52 4.79 16.20 -20.44
N SER A 53 5.54 15.10 -20.59
CA SER A 53 5.25 14.01 -21.53
C SER A 53 3.94 13.26 -21.26
N ILE A 54 3.39 13.34 -20.04
CA ILE A 54 2.15 12.66 -19.60
C ILE A 54 1.02 13.64 -19.29
N ASP A 55 1.20 14.93 -19.60
CA ASP A 55 0.21 15.97 -19.34
C ASP A 55 -0.98 15.86 -20.31
N THR A 56 -2.06 15.24 -19.84
CA THR A 56 -3.33 15.16 -20.56
C THR A 56 -4.24 16.36 -20.27
N THR A 57 -3.89 17.22 -19.31
CA THR A 57 -4.73 18.34 -18.84
C THR A 57 -4.54 19.57 -19.72
N SER A 58 -3.30 19.84 -20.16
CA SER A 58 -2.98 20.97 -21.04
C SER A 58 -3.09 20.64 -22.54
N GLY A 59 -3.45 19.41 -22.91
CA GLY A 59 -3.62 18.96 -24.30
C GLY A 59 -2.34 18.71 -25.11
N HIS A 60 -1.16 18.84 -24.50
CA HIS A 60 0.14 18.72 -25.17
C HIS A 60 0.86 17.38 -24.91
N GLY A 61 0.40 16.58 -23.94
CA GLY A 61 1.03 15.30 -23.57
C GLY A 61 0.37 14.08 -24.23
N ASN A 62 1.09 12.96 -24.21
CA ASN A 62 0.61 11.73 -24.82
C ASN A 62 -0.32 10.97 -23.85
N ALA A 63 -1.62 10.96 -24.16
CA ALA A 63 -2.62 10.26 -23.37
C ALA A 63 -2.34 8.75 -23.21
N GLN A 64 -1.64 8.14 -24.17
CA GLN A 64 -1.21 6.74 -24.05
C GLN A 64 -0.16 6.59 -22.95
N LEU A 65 0.82 7.50 -22.84
CA LEU A 65 1.85 7.45 -21.80
C LEU A 65 1.27 7.70 -20.41
N HIS A 66 0.29 8.59 -20.28
CA HIS A 66 -0.44 8.81 -19.03
C HIS A 66 -1.11 7.51 -18.55
N ARG A 67 -1.91 6.89 -19.43
CA ARG A 67 -2.61 5.62 -19.15
C ARG A 67 -1.63 4.49 -18.88
N PHE A 68 -0.51 4.44 -19.62
CA PHE A 68 0.55 3.47 -19.41
C PHE A 68 1.21 3.61 -18.03
N THR A 69 1.42 4.84 -17.55
CA THR A 69 2.00 5.12 -16.22
C THR A 69 1.10 4.60 -15.09
N VAL A 70 -0.22 4.67 -15.24
CA VAL A 70 -1.18 4.04 -14.31
C VAL A 70 -1.24 2.52 -14.52
N GLY A 71 -1.23 2.06 -15.77
CA GLY A 71 -1.36 0.64 -16.13
C GLY A 71 -0.17 -0.21 -15.71
N ILE A 72 1.07 0.30 -15.79
CA ILE A 72 2.29 -0.46 -15.45
C ILE A 72 2.31 -0.91 -13.99
N TYR A 73 1.65 -0.16 -13.10
CA TYR A 73 1.45 -0.56 -11.71
C TYR A 73 0.62 -1.85 -11.59
N ASN A 74 -0.44 -1.99 -12.39
CA ASN A 74 -1.28 -3.19 -12.40
C ASN A 74 -0.52 -4.40 -12.95
N ILE A 75 0.36 -4.20 -13.94
CA ILE A 75 1.26 -5.26 -14.43
C ILE A 75 2.21 -5.69 -13.30
N GLY A 76 2.76 -4.74 -12.55
CA GLY A 76 3.54 -5.01 -11.34
C GLY A 76 2.75 -5.81 -10.31
N CYS A 77 1.49 -5.44 -10.05
CA CYS A 77 0.60 -6.16 -9.13
C CYS A 77 0.34 -7.59 -9.58
N TRP A 78 0.06 -7.81 -10.87
CA TRP A 78 -0.11 -9.14 -11.44
C TRP A 78 1.13 -10.01 -11.21
N ALA A 79 2.33 -9.47 -11.46
CA ALA A 79 3.58 -10.16 -11.20
C ALA A 79 3.78 -10.48 -9.70
N GLY A 80 3.47 -9.52 -8.81
CA GLY A 80 3.54 -9.71 -7.35
C GLY A 80 2.59 -10.81 -6.83
N SER A 81 1.38 -10.87 -7.38
CA SER A 81 0.40 -11.92 -7.03
C SER A 81 0.89 -13.31 -7.46
N LEU A 82 1.47 -13.44 -8.67
CA LEU A 82 2.07 -14.70 -9.11
C LEU A 82 3.24 -15.13 -8.23
N LEU A 83 4.12 -14.19 -7.85
CA LEU A 83 5.21 -14.48 -6.91
C LEU A 83 4.66 -14.99 -5.57
N THR A 84 3.57 -14.40 -5.09
CA THR A 84 2.91 -14.79 -3.84
C THR A 84 2.38 -16.21 -3.86
N MET A 85 1.91 -16.71 -5.01
CA MET A 85 1.48 -18.10 -5.12
C MET A 85 2.64 -19.08 -4.85
N VAL A 86 3.87 -18.74 -5.25
CA VAL A 86 5.03 -19.61 -5.08
C VAL A 86 5.68 -19.44 -3.69
N ILE A 87 5.84 -18.19 -3.23
CA ILE A 87 6.56 -17.89 -1.99
C ILE A 87 5.65 -17.88 -0.75
N GLY A 88 4.33 -17.77 -0.95
CA GLY A 88 3.37 -17.51 0.12
C GLY A 88 3.14 -18.67 1.09
N GLU A 89 3.25 -19.92 0.61
CA GLU A 89 3.16 -21.13 1.44
C GLU A 89 4.43 -21.38 2.29
N PRO A 90 5.66 -21.36 1.73
CA PRO A 90 6.86 -21.66 2.52
C PRO A 90 7.26 -20.55 3.50
N LEU A 91 7.01 -19.27 3.19
CA LEU A 91 7.35 -18.16 4.11
C LEU A 91 6.32 -17.94 5.21
N GLY A 92 5.07 -18.36 4.99
CA GLY A 92 3.94 -18.07 5.88
C GLY A 92 3.46 -16.60 5.80
N ARG A 93 2.19 -16.37 6.18
CA ARG A 93 1.46 -15.13 5.89
C ARG A 93 2.14 -13.86 6.37
N LYS A 94 2.58 -13.82 7.65
CA LYS A 94 3.20 -12.62 8.25
C LYS A 94 4.49 -12.20 7.53
N ARG A 95 5.35 -13.16 7.19
CA ARG A 95 6.64 -12.87 6.53
C ARG A 95 6.43 -12.42 5.09
N THR A 96 5.47 -13.01 4.38
CA THR A 96 5.08 -12.58 3.03
C THR A 96 4.62 -11.12 3.01
N ILE A 97 3.80 -10.70 3.99
CA ILE A 97 3.37 -9.31 4.11
C ILE A 97 4.56 -8.37 4.38
N ILE A 98 5.50 -8.75 5.25
CA ILE A 98 6.70 -7.95 5.53
C ILE A 98 7.56 -7.78 4.27
N VAL A 99 7.80 -8.87 3.52
CA VAL A 99 8.56 -8.82 2.27
C VAL A 99 7.87 -7.91 1.25
N GLY A 100 6.56 -8.04 1.08
CA GLY A 100 5.78 -7.17 0.21
C GLY A 100 5.87 -5.69 0.61
N ALA A 101 5.78 -5.40 1.92
CA ALA A 101 5.87 -4.03 2.45
C ALA A 101 7.27 -3.41 2.25
N ILE A 102 8.35 -4.20 2.35
CA ILE A 102 9.72 -3.75 2.06
C ILE A 102 9.87 -3.40 0.57
N ILE A 103 9.38 -4.27 -0.32
CA ILE A 103 9.42 -4.04 -1.77
C ILE A 103 8.60 -2.78 -2.14
N LEU A 104 7.42 -2.63 -1.54
CA LEU A 104 6.57 -1.45 -1.71
C LEU A 104 7.28 -0.18 -1.25
N ALA A 105 7.87 -0.18 -0.06
CA ALA A 105 8.62 0.97 0.47
C ALA A 105 9.80 1.35 -0.44
N ALA A 106 10.57 0.37 -0.93
CA ALA A 106 11.68 0.60 -1.86
C ALA A 106 11.20 1.25 -3.17
N GLY A 107 10.13 0.72 -3.78
CA GLY A 107 9.54 1.30 -4.99
C GLY A 107 9.02 2.73 -4.77
N THR A 108 8.40 2.97 -3.62
CA THR A 108 7.87 4.29 -3.24
C THR A 108 8.98 5.33 -3.09
N ILE A 109 10.12 4.97 -2.48
CA ILE A 109 11.28 5.87 -2.36
C ILE A 109 11.81 6.25 -3.74
N ILE A 110 11.86 5.29 -4.68
CA ILE A 110 12.26 5.54 -6.07
C ILE A 110 11.27 6.48 -6.77
N GLN A 111 9.96 6.31 -6.54
CA GLN A 111 8.94 7.20 -7.08
C GLN A 111 9.05 8.63 -6.50
N CYS A 112 9.24 8.78 -5.20
CA CYS A 112 9.37 10.08 -4.53
C CYS A 112 10.61 10.86 -5.02
N SER A 113 11.71 10.14 -5.26
CA SER A 113 12.97 10.71 -5.74
C SER A 113 13.06 10.80 -7.27
N SER A 114 11.97 10.56 -7.98
CA SER A 114 11.99 10.53 -9.45
C SER A 114 12.12 11.93 -10.05
N TYR A 115 13.08 12.04 -10.98
CA TYR A 115 13.32 13.23 -11.82
C TYR A 115 13.08 12.96 -13.31
N SER A 116 12.95 11.69 -13.69
CA SER A 116 12.68 11.22 -15.04
C SER A 116 11.49 10.28 -15.08
N LEU A 117 10.77 10.27 -16.20
CA LEU A 117 9.58 9.44 -16.38
C LEU A 117 9.93 7.94 -16.33
N ALA A 118 11.08 7.55 -16.88
CA ALA A 118 11.55 6.17 -16.81
C ALA A 118 11.76 5.69 -15.36
N GLN A 119 12.34 6.53 -14.50
CA GLN A 119 12.52 6.22 -13.08
C GLN A 119 11.17 6.07 -12.36
N LEU A 120 10.19 6.93 -12.68
CA LEU A 120 8.84 6.82 -12.16
C LEU A 120 8.17 5.50 -12.58
N LEU A 121 8.29 5.09 -13.85
CA LEU A 121 7.74 3.83 -14.36
C LEU A 121 8.35 2.61 -13.68
N VAL A 122 9.68 2.61 -13.47
CA VAL A 122 10.36 1.54 -12.74
C VAL A 122 9.89 1.51 -11.28
N GLY A 123 9.81 2.67 -10.62
CA GLY A 123 9.27 2.78 -9.26
C GLY A 123 7.83 2.25 -9.16
N ARG A 124 6.98 2.55 -10.15
CA ARG A 124 5.61 2.03 -10.23
C ARG A 124 5.55 0.52 -10.37
N MET A 125 6.41 -0.06 -11.21
CA MET A 125 6.47 -1.52 -11.37
C MET A 125 6.85 -2.19 -10.05
N ILE A 126 7.90 -1.71 -9.38
CA ILE A 126 8.38 -2.26 -8.10
C ILE A 126 7.33 -2.11 -7.00
N THR A 127 6.74 -0.91 -6.88
CA THR A 127 5.68 -0.64 -5.89
C THR A 127 4.46 -1.52 -6.14
N GLY A 128 4.09 -1.70 -7.41
CA GLY A 128 3.02 -2.62 -7.83
C GLY A 128 3.32 -4.07 -7.43
N THR A 129 4.54 -4.56 -7.63
CA THR A 129 4.94 -5.91 -7.19
C THR A 129 4.82 -6.08 -5.68
N GLY A 130 5.28 -5.09 -4.90
CA GLY A 130 5.10 -5.10 -3.44
C GLY A 130 3.63 -5.12 -3.04
N ASN A 131 2.80 -4.27 -3.67
CA ASN A 131 1.38 -4.22 -3.40
C ASN A 131 0.68 -5.54 -3.78
N GLY A 132 0.96 -6.14 -4.93
CA GLY A 132 0.39 -7.43 -5.34
C GLY A 132 0.63 -8.56 -4.32
N ILE A 133 1.80 -8.55 -3.68
CA ILE A 133 2.13 -9.50 -2.60
C ILE A 133 1.29 -9.26 -1.36
N ILE A 134 1.16 -7.99 -0.98
CA ILE A 134 0.38 -7.56 0.18
C ILE A 134 -1.11 -7.86 -0.02
N THR A 135 -1.67 -7.51 -1.18
CA THR A 135 -3.11 -7.66 -1.49
C THR A 135 -3.54 -9.11 -1.54
N SER A 136 -2.65 -10.01 -1.94
CA SER A 136 -2.92 -11.45 -1.96
C SER A 136 -2.84 -12.07 -0.55
N SER A 137 -2.06 -11.47 0.36
CA SER A 137 -1.76 -12.05 1.68
C SER A 137 -2.61 -11.49 2.82
N ILE A 138 -2.92 -10.19 2.82
CA ILE A 138 -3.67 -9.53 3.90
C ILE A 138 -5.09 -10.08 4.08
N PRO A 139 -5.92 -10.23 3.02
CA PRO A 139 -7.30 -10.71 3.20
C PRO A 139 -7.34 -12.12 3.77
N VAL A 140 -6.39 -12.97 3.36
CA VAL A 140 -6.22 -14.34 3.88
C VAL A 140 -5.77 -14.30 5.34
N TRP A 141 -4.79 -13.48 5.67
CA TRP A 141 -4.34 -13.32 7.06
C TRP A 141 -5.44 -12.78 7.98
N HIS A 142 -6.19 -11.79 7.52
CA HIS A 142 -7.35 -11.28 8.23
C HIS A 142 -8.42 -12.35 8.39
N ALA A 143 -8.62 -13.16 7.35
CA ALA A 143 -9.51 -14.30 7.38
C ALA A 143 -9.08 -15.42 8.35
N GLU A 144 -7.80 -15.57 8.63
CA GLU A 144 -7.31 -16.52 9.64
C GLU A 144 -7.54 -16.01 11.07
N LEU A 145 -7.63 -14.68 11.27
CA LEU A 145 -7.63 -14.04 12.58
C LEU A 145 -9.02 -13.64 13.10
N SER A 146 -9.97 -13.42 12.19
CA SER A 146 -11.25 -12.80 12.52
C SER A 146 -12.36 -13.82 12.82
N LYS A 147 -13.25 -13.50 13.77
CA LYS A 147 -14.40 -14.35 14.13
C LYS A 147 -15.48 -14.32 13.03
N ALA A 148 -16.00 -15.48 12.64
CA ALA A 148 -16.90 -15.67 11.49
C ALA A 148 -18.12 -14.72 11.43
N LYS A 149 -18.64 -14.27 12.58
CA LYS A 149 -19.93 -13.57 12.68
C LYS A 149 -19.89 -12.05 12.38
N SER A 150 -18.73 -11.38 12.44
CA SER A 150 -18.62 -9.92 12.22
C SER A 150 -17.62 -9.49 11.13
N ARG A 151 -17.01 -10.47 10.45
CA ARG A 151 -15.96 -10.25 9.43
C ARG A 151 -16.34 -9.30 8.32
N GLY A 152 -17.52 -9.49 7.73
CA GLY A 152 -17.97 -8.67 6.60
C GLY A 152 -18.08 -7.20 6.99
N LYS A 153 -18.76 -6.88 8.09
CA LYS A 153 -18.99 -5.49 8.51
C LYS A 153 -17.70 -4.75 8.83
N LEU A 154 -16.75 -5.37 9.53
CA LEU A 154 -15.45 -4.74 9.83
C LEU A 154 -14.67 -4.43 8.56
N ILE A 155 -14.56 -5.39 7.65
CA ILE A 155 -13.82 -5.21 6.39
C ILE A 155 -14.43 -4.10 5.53
N THR A 156 -15.76 -4.05 5.40
CA THR A 156 -16.42 -3.05 4.56
C THR A 156 -16.29 -1.64 5.13
N THR A 157 -16.35 -1.49 6.46
CA THR A 157 -16.21 -0.18 7.12
C THR A 157 -14.77 0.32 7.03
N GLU A 158 -13.78 -0.57 7.18
CA GLU A 158 -12.37 -0.25 7.01
C GLU A 158 -12.08 0.19 5.57
N LEU A 159 -12.44 -0.61 4.56
CA LEU A 159 -12.15 -0.28 3.15
C LEU A 159 -12.69 1.10 2.72
N SER A 160 -13.91 1.43 3.15
CA SER A 160 -14.59 2.67 2.76
C SER A 160 -13.95 3.90 3.41
N THR A 161 -13.51 3.76 4.67
CA THR A 161 -12.86 4.85 5.42
C THR A 161 -11.44 5.09 4.90
N ASN A 162 -10.74 4.03 4.52
CA ASN A 162 -9.32 4.09 4.18
C ASN A 162 -9.03 4.85 2.88
N VAL A 163 -9.83 4.61 1.83
CA VAL A 163 -9.70 5.35 0.56
C VAL A 163 -10.06 6.82 0.75
N SER A 164 -11.04 7.11 1.60
CA SER A 164 -11.45 8.49 1.92
C SER A 164 -10.31 9.29 2.55
N VAL A 165 -9.51 8.69 3.44
CA VAL A 165 -8.33 9.35 4.04
C VAL A 165 -7.31 9.76 2.98
N ALA A 166 -7.04 8.90 1.99
CA ALA A 166 -6.12 9.22 0.90
C ALA A 166 -6.59 10.44 0.09
N TYR A 167 -7.88 10.46 -0.27
CA TYR A 167 -8.47 11.59 -1.00
C TYR A 167 -8.44 12.89 -0.19
N TRP A 168 -8.63 12.83 1.12
CA TRP A 168 -8.53 14.01 1.98
C TRP A 168 -7.08 14.53 2.09
N VAL A 169 -6.09 13.63 2.16
CA VAL A 169 -4.67 14.01 2.14
C VAL A 169 -4.32 14.66 0.79
N ASP A 170 -4.76 14.08 -0.33
CA ASP A 170 -4.56 14.65 -1.67
C ASP A 170 -5.26 16.01 -1.82
N CYS A 171 -6.50 16.15 -1.32
CA CYS A 171 -7.20 17.43 -1.30
C CYS A 171 -6.46 18.48 -0.47
N GLY A 172 -5.96 18.10 0.71
CA GLY A 172 -5.17 19.00 1.57
C GLY A 172 -3.87 19.43 0.89
N MET A 173 -3.25 18.54 0.12
CA MET A 173 -2.01 18.83 -0.59
C MET A 173 -2.23 19.59 -1.91
N SER A 174 -3.44 19.55 -2.48
CA SER A 174 -3.81 20.32 -3.68
C SER A 174 -3.66 21.83 -3.49
N PHE A 175 -3.75 22.34 -2.26
CA PHE A 175 -3.54 23.76 -1.94
C PHE A 175 -2.05 24.18 -1.90
N VAL A 176 -1.12 23.23 -1.99
CA VAL A 176 0.33 23.51 -1.90
C VAL A 176 0.90 23.71 -3.30
N ASN A 177 1.50 24.87 -3.56
CA ASN A 177 2.03 25.25 -4.89
C ASN A 177 3.46 24.77 -5.19
N ASN A 178 4.00 23.82 -4.42
CA ASN A 178 5.40 23.38 -4.53
C ASN A 178 5.49 21.90 -4.95
N GLU A 179 6.67 21.43 -5.38
CA GLU A 179 6.91 20.01 -5.76
C GLU A 179 6.60 19.01 -4.62
N ALA A 180 6.54 19.50 -3.38
CA ALA A 180 6.06 18.73 -2.25
C ALA A 180 4.64 18.19 -2.48
N ALA A 181 3.83 18.84 -3.32
CA ALA A 181 2.43 18.51 -3.52
C ALA A 181 2.17 17.08 -3.99
N TRP A 182 3.06 16.55 -4.83
CA TRP A 182 2.97 15.18 -5.33
C TRP A 182 3.93 14.23 -4.62
N ARG A 183 5.05 14.73 -4.09
CA ARG A 183 6.06 13.90 -3.39
C ARG A 183 5.62 13.51 -1.99
N PHE A 184 4.96 14.40 -1.25
CA PHE A 184 4.55 14.15 0.12
C PHE A 184 3.47 13.07 0.24
N PRO A 185 2.39 13.07 -0.57
CA PRO A 185 1.40 12.00 -0.51
C PRO A 185 2.02 10.64 -0.86
N ILE A 186 2.92 10.58 -1.85
CA ILE A 186 3.63 9.34 -2.18
C ILE A 186 4.58 8.94 -1.03
N ALA A 187 5.30 9.87 -0.41
CA ALA A 187 6.21 9.55 0.71
C ALA A 187 5.46 9.02 1.95
N LEU A 188 4.23 9.48 2.17
CA LEU A 188 3.38 9.01 3.27
C LEU A 188 3.04 7.51 3.13
N GLN A 189 3.06 6.94 1.91
CA GLN A 189 2.95 5.50 1.69
C GLN A 189 4.04 4.72 2.46
N VAL A 190 5.28 5.22 2.47
CA VAL A 190 6.40 4.61 3.21
C VAL A 190 6.11 4.58 4.70
N PHE A 191 5.54 5.66 5.25
CA PHE A 191 5.18 5.74 6.65
C PHE A 191 4.16 4.66 7.03
N PHE A 192 3.13 4.46 6.20
CA PHE A 192 2.15 3.39 6.42
C PHE A 192 2.76 1.98 6.25
N ALA A 193 3.68 1.80 5.30
CA ALA A 193 4.37 0.52 5.08
C ALA A 193 5.25 0.15 6.28
N VAL A 194 6.05 1.10 6.77
CA VAL A 194 6.90 0.91 7.97
C VAL A 194 6.04 0.67 9.20
N SER A 195 4.97 1.44 9.39
CA SER A 195 4.03 1.23 10.51
C SER A 195 3.47 -0.19 10.48
N THR A 196 3.05 -0.69 9.32
CA THR A 196 2.55 -2.05 9.14
C THR A 196 3.59 -3.10 9.51
N ILE A 197 4.85 -2.92 9.08
CA ILE A 197 5.96 -3.82 9.45
C ILE A 197 6.16 -3.83 10.97
N VAL A 198 6.21 -2.66 11.60
CA VAL A 198 6.41 -2.50 13.05
C VAL A 198 5.30 -3.19 13.85
N PHE A 199 4.03 -3.01 13.48
CA PHE A 199 2.91 -3.67 14.17
C PHE A 199 2.92 -5.19 13.99
N ILE A 200 3.28 -5.70 12.81
CA ILE A 200 3.37 -7.15 12.57
C ILE A 200 4.51 -7.77 13.40
N ILE A 201 5.66 -7.07 13.52
CA ILE A 201 6.81 -7.51 14.32
C ILE A 201 6.53 -7.43 15.83
N LEU A 202 5.89 -6.36 16.31
CA LEU A 202 5.49 -6.23 17.72
C LEU A 202 4.58 -7.37 18.18
N LYS A 203 3.67 -7.83 17.32
CA LYS A 203 2.83 -9.02 17.57
C LYS A 203 3.62 -10.34 17.47
N ALA A 204 4.81 -10.33 16.86
CA ALA A 204 5.69 -11.49 16.73
C ALA A 204 6.75 -11.60 17.84
N ALA A 205 6.88 -10.59 18.71
CA ALA A 205 7.77 -10.65 19.87
C ALA A 205 7.19 -11.61 20.94
N PRO A 206 8.05 -12.48 21.53
CA PRO A 206 7.64 -13.58 22.40
C PRO A 206 6.87 -13.15 23.64
#